data_AF-A0AAD9YEW2-F1
#
_entry.id   AF-A0AAD9YEW2-F1
#
_cell.length_a   1.000
_cell.length_b   1.000
_cell.length_c   1.000
_cell.angle_alpha   90.00
_cell.angle_beta   90.00
_cell.angle_gamma   90.00
#
_symmetry.space_group_name_H-M   'P 1'
#
loop_
_entity.id
_entity.type
_entity.pdbx_description
1 polymer ?
#
loop_
_entity_poly.entity_id
_entity_poly.type
_entity_poly.pdbx_seq_one_letter_code
_entity_poly.pdbx_strand_id
1 'polypeptide(L)'
;MKKDLAPHPRNTDETVAAQSEPTGGLPRFERLKEDMAKAMVAKDVPKMAEIFRQTCPGDWNRGYGAALGGMLNKVVNEGLLPPEKTYRKIDVQQYVILNWKSAEVADLLVDTFELPKPGGKPCVLWDDRDWLYLMCRETSGFEERYERVLGHWWRAGFVPRPLFDQGPKSPRFGKYLAAAVAMSDLSQQELDAVLVDMTR
;
A
#
# COMPACT_ATOMS: atom_id res chain seq x y z
N MET A 1 25.53 -7.82 43.39
CA MET A 1 26.17 -8.80 42.47
C MET A 1 25.85 -8.38 41.05
N LYS A 2 26.84 -7.89 40.31
CA LYS A 2 26.75 -7.69 38.86
C LYS A 2 26.79 -9.08 38.21
N LYS A 3 25.84 -9.39 37.35
CA LYS A 3 25.90 -10.58 36.48
C LYS A 3 26.35 -10.10 35.11
N ASP A 4 27.62 -10.35 34.81
CA ASP A 4 28.18 -10.21 33.47
C ASP A 4 27.55 -11.27 32.57
N LEU A 5 26.60 -10.83 31.73
CA LEU A 5 26.08 -11.65 30.65
C LEU A 5 27.06 -11.54 29.48
N ALA A 6 27.73 -12.64 29.17
CA ALA A 6 28.57 -12.76 27.98
C ALA A 6 27.75 -12.46 26.71
N PRO A 7 28.32 -11.77 25.72
CA PRO A 7 27.60 -11.38 24.52
C PRO A 7 27.22 -12.60 23.68
N HIS A 8 25.95 -12.62 23.25
CA HIS A 8 25.36 -13.66 22.43
C HIS A 8 25.84 -13.51 20.96
N PRO A 9 26.17 -14.59 20.23
CA PRO A 9 26.74 -14.55 18.87
C PRO A 9 25.77 -14.06 17.76
N ARG A 10 24.71 -13.33 18.11
CA ARG A 10 23.75 -12.73 17.17
C ARG A 10 23.70 -11.20 17.19
N ASN A 11 24.55 -10.54 17.98
CA ASN A 11 24.80 -9.12 17.85
C ASN A 11 25.99 -8.90 16.92
N THR A 12 25.79 -9.14 15.63
CA THR A 12 26.58 -8.44 14.63
C THR A 12 25.98 -7.05 14.51
N ASP A 13 26.74 -6.06 14.96
CA ASP A 13 26.57 -4.65 14.62
C ASP A 13 26.68 -4.50 13.10
N GLU A 14 25.63 -4.89 12.37
CA GLU A 14 25.40 -4.35 11.04
C GLU A 14 24.89 -2.92 11.26
N THR A 15 25.87 -2.03 11.39
CA THR A 15 25.70 -0.63 11.05
C THR A 15 25.13 -0.62 9.64
N VAL A 16 23.81 -0.48 9.53
CA VAL A 16 23.14 -0.20 8.27
C VAL A 16 23.73 1.12 7.83
N ALA A 17 24.73 1.05 6.95
CA ALA A 17 25.26 2.21 6.28
C ALA A 17 24.05 2.90 5.65
N ALA A 18 23.74 4.10 6.16
CA ALA A 18 22.78 4.99 5.54
C ALA A 18 23.26 5.15 4.10
N GLN A 19 22.58 4.49 3.18
CA GLN A 19 22.78 4.70 1.76
C GLN A 19 22.43 6.16 1.52
N SER A 20 23.46 6.96 1.31
CA SER A 20 23.33 8.34 0.86
C SER A 20 22.56 8.30 -0.45
N GLU A 21 21.35 8.85 -0.45
CA GLU A 21 20.62 9.06 -1.69
C GLU A 21 21.42 10.04 -2.57
N PRO A 22 21.65 9.73 -3.86
CA PRO A 22 22.40 10.60 -4.74
C PRO A 22 21.63 11.92 -4.96
N THR A 23 22.28 13.03 -4.60
CA THR A 23 21.78 14.42 -4.57
C THR A 23 21.50 15.05 -5.94
N GLY A 24 21.21 14.25 -6.98
CA GLY A 24 20.94 14.76 -8.34
C GLY A 24 19.87 14.00 -9.12
N GLY A 25 19.22 12.99 -8.54
CA GLY A 25 18.14 12.22 -9.19
C GLY A 25 16.77 12.51 -8.58
N LEU A 26 15.71 12.35 -9.38
CA LEU A 26 14.32 12.34 -8.89
C LEU A 26 14.20 11.41 -7.67
N PRO A 27 13.46 11.76 -6.60
CA PRO A 27 13.22 10.86 -5.47
C PRO A 27 12.78 9.47 -5.94
N ARG A 28 13.13 8.40 -5.21
CA ARG A 28 12.88 7.00 -5.62
C ARG A 28 11.44 6.78 -6.10
N PHE A 29 10.47 7.38 -5.41
CA PHE A 29 9.06 7.24 -5.75
C PHE A 29 8.67 7.90 -7.08
N GLU A 30 9.21 9.08 -7.38
CA GLU A 30 8.93 9.78 -8.64
C GLU A 30 9.50 9.00 -9.83
N ARG A 31 10.66 8.36 -9.67
CA ARG A 31 11.18 7.42 -10.69
C ARG A 31 10.24 6.23 -10.91
N LEU A 32 9.74 5.61 -9.83
CA LEU A 32 8.81 4.49 -9.93
C LEU A 32 7.50 4.89 -10.63
N LYS A 33 6.99 6.11 -10.36
CA LYS A 33 5.83 6.66 -11.06
C LYS A 33 6.07 6.86 -12.56
N GLU A 34 7.18 7.50 -12.92
CA GLU A 34 7.52 7.70 -14.33
C GLU A 34 7.69 6.39 -15.08
N ASP A 35 8.39 5.42 -14.48
CA ASP A 35 8.62 4.11 -15.07
C ASP A 35 7.31 3.33 -15.20
N MET A 36 6.44 3.40 -14.19
CA MET A 36 5.11 2.78 -14.26
C MET A 36 4.27 3.42 -15.38
N ALA A 37 4.27 4.75 -15.48
CA ALA A 37 3.53 5.45 -16.52
C ALA A 37 4.02 5.07 -17.93
N LYS A 38 5.34 5.01 -18.14
CA LYS A 38 5.94 4.55 -19.41
C LYS A 38 5.54 3.11 -19.72
N ALA A 39 5.59 2.22 -18.74
CA ALA A 39 5.20 0.81 -18.91
C ALA A 39 3.70 0.67 -19.24
N MET A 40 2.83 1.45 -18.59
CA MET A 40 1.39 1.49 -18.90
C MET A 40 1.12 1.97 -20.34
N VAL A 41 1.82 3.01 -20.80
CA VAL A 41 1.69 3.52 -22.18
C VAL A 41 2.17 2.48 -23.20
N ALA A 42 3.28 1.81 -22.92
CA ALA A 42 3.82 0.74 -23.76
C ALA A 42 3.03 -0.58 -23.67
N LYS A 43 2.10 -0.71 -22.71
CA LYS A 43 1.43 -1.97 -22.35
C LYS A 43 2.42 -3.10 -22.01
N ASP A 44 3.55 -2.74 -21.41
CA ASP A 44 4.59 -3.68 -21.00
C ASP A 44 4.22 -4.34 -19.66
N VAL A 45 3.44 -5.41 -19.73
CA VAL A 45 2.92 -6.13 -18.56
C VAL A 45 4.03 -6.69 -17.66
N PRO A 46 5.11 -7.32 -18.18
CA PRO A 46 6.27 -7.69 -17.37
C PRO A 46 6.86 -6.51 -16.60
N LYS A 47 7.06 -5.36 -17.25
CA LYS A 47 7.62 -4.19 -16.58
C LYS A 47 6.68 -3.62 -15.52
N MET A 48 5.37 -3.55 -15.81
CA MET A 48 4.36 -3.14 -14.84
C MET A 48 4.37 -4.06 -13.60
N ALA A 49 4.42 -5.38 -13.81
CA ALA A 49 4.46 -6.35 -12.71
C ALA A 49 5.75 -6.23 -11.88
N GLU A 50 6.90 -6.02 -12.55
CA GLU A 50 8.20 -5.83 -11.90
C GLU A 50 8.17 -4.61 -10.96
N ILE A 51 7.71 -3.46 -11.45
CA ILE A 51 7.62 -2.23 -10.67
C ILE A 51 6.64 -2.41 -9.52
N PHE A 52 5.44 -2.95 -9.80
CA PHE A 52 4.41 -3.08 -8.78
C PHE A 52 4.81 -4.02 -7.64
N ARG A 53 5.56 -5.09 -7.92
CA ARG A 53 6.06 -6.01 -6.88
C ARG A 53 7.05 -5.35 -5.90
N GLN A 54 7.73 -4.29 -6.32
CA GLN A 54 8.62 -3.51 -5.45
C GLN A 54 7.85 -2.55 -4.53
N THR A 55 6.53 -2.49 -4.67
CA THR A 55 5.62 -1.65 -3.91
C THR A 55 4.66 -2.50 -3.07
N CYS A 56 3.72 -1.87 -2.37
CA CYS A 56 2.75 -2.50 -1.49
C CYS A 56 3.36 -3.42 -0.42
N PRO A 57 4.36 -2.94 0.36
CA PRO A 57 4.90 -3.73 1.46
C PRO A 57 3.79 -4.11 2.44
N GLY A 58 3.87 -5.34 2.96
CA GLY A 58 2.82 -5.94 3.81
C GLY A 58 1.69 -6.66 3.05
N ASP A 59 1.52 -6.44 1.75
CA ASP A 59 0.44 -7.09 1.00
C ASP A 59 0.80 -8.49 0.51
N TRP A 60 2.04 -8.70 0.07
CA TRP A 60 2.44 -9.90 -0.67
C TRP A 60 2.52 -11.21 0.12
N ASN A 61 2.45 -11.16 1.45
CA ASN A 61 2.68 -12.33 2.31
C ASN A 61 1.43 -12.80 3.07
N ARG A 62 0.23 -12.33 2.69
CA ARG A 62 -1.02 -12.67 3.38
C ARG A 62 -2.25 -12.59 2.47
N GLY A 63 -3.34 -13.23 2.91
CA GLY A 63 -4.62 -13.24 2.20
C GLY A 63 -4.46 -13.62 0.73
N TYR A 64 -5.06 -12.83 -0.17
CA TYR A 64 -4.87 -13.03 -1.61
C TYR A 64 -3.51 -12.56 -2.14
N GLY A 65 -2.79 -11.72 -1.39
CA GLY A 65 -1.52 -11.16 -1.82
C GLY A 65 -0.42 -12.20 -2.01
N ALA A 66 -0.45 -13.32 -1.27
CA ALA A 66 0.49 -14.43 -1.50
C ALA A 66 0.32 -15.07 -2.89
N ALA A 67 -0.93 -15.34 -3.28
CA ALA A 67 -1.22 -15.90 -4.61
C ALA A 67 -0.95 -14.89 -5.73
N LEU A 68 -1.32 -13.62 -5.52
CA LEU A 68 -1.10 -12.53 -6.48
C LEU A 68 0.39 -12.22 -6.64
N GLY A 69 1.17 -12.22 -5.56
CA GLY A 69 2.63 -12.07 -5.60
C GLY A 69 3.28 -13.21 -6.37
N GLY A 70 2.81 -14.45 -6.18
CA GLY A 70 3.24 -15.60 -6.99
C GLY A 70 2.91 -15.43 -8.48
N MET A 71 1.72 -14.93 -8.80
CA MET A 71 1.33 -14.63 -10.19
C MET A 71 2.23 -13.56 -10.82
N LEU A 72 2.48 -12.45 -10.12
CA LEU A 72 3.38 -11.39 -10.60
C LEU A 72 4.81 -11.91 -10.79
N ASN A 73 5.32 -12.74 -9.87
CA ASN A 73 6.64 -13.36 -10.01
C ASN A 73 6.76 -14.21 -11.29
N LYS A 74 5.72 -14.96 -11.65
CA LYS A 74 5.72 -15.75 -12.88
C LYS A 74 5.74 -14.86 -14.13
N VAL A 75 4.99 -13.78 -14.12
CA VAL A 75 5.01 -12.81 -15.23
C VAL A 75 6.39 -12.18 -15.38
N VAL A 76 7.02 -11.77 -14.26
CA VAL A 76 8.34 -11.12 -14.27
C VAL A 76 9.46 -12.07 -14.68
N ASN A 77 9.49 -13.28 -14.11
CA ASN A 77 10.62 -14.20 -14.29
C ASN A 77 10.47 -15.11 -15.52
N GLU A 78 9.24 -15.45 -15.89
CA GLU A 78 8.95 -16.48 -16.89
C GLU A 78 8.22 -15.89 -18.12
N GLY A 79 7.79 -14.63 -18.07
CA GLY A 79 6.95 -14.02 -19.13
C GLY A 79 5.58 -14.68 -19.26
N LEU A 80 5.19 -15.51 -18.28
CA LEU A 80 3.97 -16.31 -18.36
C LEU A 80 2.78 -15.53 -17.81
N LEU A 81 1.85 -15.19 -18.71
CA LEU A 81 0.54 -14.69 -18.31
C LEU A 81 -0.31 -15.86 -17.77
N PRO A 82 -1.19 -15.60 -16.79
CA PRO A 82 -2.11 -16.62 -16.27
C PRO A 82 -2.91 -17.28 -17.41
N PRO A 83 -3.03 -18.62 -17.45
CA PRO A 83 -3.86 -19.28 -18.44
C PRO A 83 -5.30 -18.80 -18.33
N GLU A 84 -5.93 -18.58 -19.49
CA GLU A 84 -7.31 -18.11 -19.65
C GLU A 84 -8.36 -18.99 -18.91
N LYS A 85 -7.97 -20.23 -18.57
CA LYS A 85 -8.80 -21.25 -17.91
C LYS A 85 -8.58 -21.38 -16.39
N THR A 86 -7.76 -20.53 -15.78
CA THR A 86 -7.62 -20.52 -14.32
C THR A 86 -8.85 -19.90 -13.65
N TYR A 87 -9.20 -20.40 -12.45
CA TYR A 87 -10.40 -20.04 -11.67
C TYR A 87 -10.55 -18.54 -11.37
N ARG A 88 -9.49 -17.75 -11.59
CA ARG A 88 -9.51 -16.29 -11.50
C ARG A 88 -8.89 -15.80 -12.79
N LYS A 89 -9.72 -15.42 -13.76
CA LYS A 89 -9.29 -14.83 -15.05
C LYS A 89 -8.73 -13.43 -14.81
N ILE A 90 -7.65 -13.34 -14.04
CA ILE A 90 -7.05 -12.06 -13.67
C ILE A 90 -6.20 -11.61 -14.85
N ASP A 91 -6.62 -10.50 -15.45
CA ASP A 91 -5.76 -9.75 -16.34
C ASP A 91 -4.75 -8.99 -15.47
N VAL A 92 -3.48 -9.38 -15.59
CA VAL A 92 -2.39 -8.81 -14.78
C VAL A 92 -2.23 -7.31 -15.07
N GLN A 93 -2.42 -6.89 -16.31
CA GLN A 93 -2.38 -5.47 -16.67
C GLN A 93 -3.47 -4.71 -15.93
N GLN A 94 -4.71 -5.18 -16.01
CA GLN A 94 -5.86 -4.53 -15.37
C GLN A 94 -5.74 -4.54 -13.83
N TYR A 95 -5.26 -5.64 -13.25
CA TYR A 95 -4.98 -5.74 -11.82
C TYR A 95 -3.95 -4.69 -11.37
N VAL A 96 -2.80 -4.59 -12.04
CA VAL A 96 -1.76 -3.62 -11.68
C VAL A 96 -2.26 -2.19 -11.86
N ILE A 97 -2.93 -1.87 -12.99
CA ILE A 97 -3.46 -0.52 -13.24
C ILE A 97 -4.46 -0.12 -12.15
N LEU A 98 -5.44 -0.96 -11.85
CA LEU A 98 -6.44 -0.65 -10.84
C LEU A 98 -5.79 -0.33 -9.49
N ASN A 99 -4.88 -1.18 -9.03
CA ASN A 99 -4.27 -1.02 -7.72
C ASN A 99 -3.33 0.18 -7.66
N TRP A 100 -2.53 0.41 -8.71
CA TRP A 100 -1.66 1.58 -8.79
C TRP A 100 -2.46 2.87 -8.80
N LYS A 101 -3.48 2.97 -9.68
CA LYS A 101 -4.33 4.16 -9.79
C LYS A 101 -5.16 4.39 -8.53
N SER A 102 -5.64 3.34 -7.88
CA SER A 102 -6.31 3.48 -6.58
C SER A 102 -5.36 4.08 -5.55
N ALA A 103 -4.10 3.64 -5.48
CA ALA A 103 -3.13 4.22 -4.55
C ALA A 103 -2.84 5.70 -4.86
N GLU A 104 -2.71 6.09 -6.14
CA GLU A 104 -2.55 7.49 -6.54
C GLU A 104 -3.76 8.35 -6.16
N VAL A 105 -4.98 7.83 -6.34
CA VAL A 105 -6.21 8.53 -5.91
C VAL A 105 -6.26 8.66 -4.39
N ALA A 106 -5.81 7.65 -3.63
CA ALA A 106 -5.73 7.75 -2.18
C ALA A 106 -4.75 8.86 -1.75
N ASP A 107 -3.58 8.95 -2.37
CA ASP A 107 -2.62 10.04 -2.10
C ASP A 107 -3.23 11.41 -2.43
N LEU A 108 -3.92 11.53 -3.58
CA LEU A 108 -4.60 12.76 -3.98
C LEU A 108 -5.66 13.18 -2.96
N LEU A 109 -6.45 12.24 -2.44
CA LEU A 109 -7.47 12.53 -1.43
C LEU A 109 -6.83 12.94 -0.09
N VAL A 110 -5.75 12.28 0.33
CA VAL A 110 -5.00 12.71 1.52
C VAL A 110 -4.51 14.15 1.35
N ASP A 111 -3.94 14.48 0.19
CA ASP A 111 -3.44 15.82 -0.08
C ASP A 111 -4.58 16.86 -0.19
N THR A 112 -5.70 16.51 -0.82
CA THR A 112 -6.87 17.40 -1.02
C THR A 112 -7.54 17.79 0.29
N PHE A 113 -7.61 16.86 1.24
CA PHE A 113 -8.23 17.06 2.55
C PHE A 113 -7.19 17.41 3.64
N GLU A 114 -5.96 17.73 3.25
CA GLU A 114 -4.87 18.12 4.15
C GLU A 114 -4.63 17.11 5.29
N LEU A 115 -4.84 15.83 5.00
CA LEU A 115 -4.68 14.75 5.96
C LEU A 115 -3.20 14.34 6.10
N PRO A 116 -2.78 13.82 7.27
CA PRO A 116 -1.44 13.30 7.43
C PRO A 116 -1.24 12.02 6.60
N LYS A 117 -0.11 11.90 5.91
CA LYS A 117 0.29 10.67 5.20
C LYS A 117 0.68 9.57 6.20
N PRO A 118 0.01 8.41 6.22
CA PRO A 118 0.41 7.27 7.04
C PRO A 118 1.90 6.90 6.85
N GLY A 119 2.64 6.94 7.96
CA GLY A 119 4.09 6.70 7.98
C GLY A 119 4.92 7.67 7.15
N GLY A 120 4.37 8.84 6.79
CA GLY A 120 5.02 9.82 5.91
C GLY A 120 5.26 9.30 4.49
N LYS A 121 4.56 8.24 4.07
CA LYS A 121 4.80 7.55 2.78
C LYS A 121 3.58 7.64 1.86
N PRO A 122 3.80 7.65 0.54
CA PRO A 122 2.73 7.43 -0.43
C PRO A 122 2.04 6.08 -0.22
N CYS A 123 0.77 5.98 -0.58
CA CYS A 123 -0.08 4.79 -0.39
C CYS A 123 0.56 3.51 -0.93
N VAL A 124 1.20 3.58 -2.10
CA VAL A 124 1.83 2.41 -2.73
C VAL A 124 3.12 1.98 -2.00
N LEU A 125 3.77 2.86 -1.22
CA LEU A 125 5.00 2.56 -0.48
C LEU A 125 4.77 2.40 1.03
N TRP A 126 3.55 2.63 1.50
CA TRP A 126 3.17 2.47 2.90
C TRP A 126 3.20 1.00 3.31
N ASP A 127 3.89 0.66 4.39
CA ASP A 127 3.83 -0.69 4.96
C ASP A 127 2.62 -0.78 5.87
N ASP A 128 1.49 -1.20 5.31
CA ASP A 128 0.23 -1.20 6.05
C ASP A 128 0.25 -2.19 7.22
N ARG A 129 1.09 -3.23 7.18
CA ARG A 129 1.08 -4.28 8.19
C ARG A 129 1.85 -3.80 9.42
N ASP A 130 3.12 -3.51 9.25
CA ASP A 130 3.98 -3.20 10.38
C ASP A 130 3.59 -1.84 10.96
N TRP A 131 3.19 -0.89 10.11
CA TRP A 131 2.75 0.41 10.55
C TRP A 131 1.43 0.35 11.33
N LEU A 132 0.40 -0.35 10.84
CA LEU A 132 -0.87 -0.47 11.60
C LEU A 132 -0.66 -1.19 12.93
N TYR A 133 0.18 -2.24 12.95
CA TYR A 133 0.51 -2.95 14.17
C TYR A 133 1.13 -2.03 15.24
N LEU A 134 2.07 -1.16 14.84
CA LEU A 134 2.68 -0.19 15.75
C LEU A 134 1.65 0.84 16.23
N MET A 135 0.87 1.42 15.32
CA MET A 135 -0.10 2.46 15.67
C MET A 135 -1.19 1.99 16.62
N CYS A 136 -1.76 0.80 16.40
CA CYS A 136 -2.75 0.23 17.32
C CYS A 136 -2.17 -0.02 18.72
N ARG A 137 -0.87 -0.30 18.83
CA ARG A 137 -0.20 -0.56 20.12
C ARG A 137 0.22 0.71 20.84
N GLU A 138 0.65 1.73 20.11
CA GLU A 138 1.34 2.89 20.68
C GLU A 138 0.44 4.13 20.75
N THR A 139 -0.63 4.20 19.95
CA THR A 139 -1.52 5.37 19.90
C THR A 139 -2.89 5.04 20.49
N SER A 140 -3.19 5.64 21.65
CA SER A 140 -4.48 5.44 22.33
C SER A 140 -5.65 5.91 21.45
N GLY A 141 -6.71 5.09 21.36
CA GLY A 141 -7.92 5.38 20.58
C GLY A 141 -7.75 5.29 19.05
N PHE A 142 -6.54 5.01 18.54
CA PHE A 142 -6.30 4.91 17.11
C PHE A 142 -7.10 3.77 16.47
N GLU A 143 -7.06 2.57 17.07
CA GLU A 143 -7.72 1.38 16.52
C GLU A 143 -9.24 1.59 16.38
N GLU A 144 -9.90 2.08 17.43
CA GLU A 144 -11.34 2.36 17.44
C GLU A 144 -11.73 3.39 16.37
N ARG A 145 -10.94 4.48 16.25
CA ARG A 145 -11.16 5.52 15.25
C ARG A 145 -10.96 4.99 13.84
N TYR A 146 -9.88 4.23 13.62
CA TYR A 146 -9.55 3.60 12.35
C TYR A 146 -10.65 2.62 11.89
N GLU A 147 -11.08 1.71 12.76
CA GLU A 147 -12.12 0.73 12.44
C GLU A 147 -13.45 1.39 12.13
N ARG A 148 -13.80 2.46 12.86
CA ARG A 148 -15.02 3.23 12.60
C ARG A 148 -15.01 3.86 11.21
N VAL A 149 -13.92 4.53 10.84
CA VAL A 149 -13.76 5.17 9.52
C VAL A 149 -13.79 4.13 8.41
N LEU A 150 -12.99 3.07 8.55
CA LEU A 150 -12.88 2.02 7.56
C LEU A 150 -14.21 1.28 7.37
N GLY A 151 -14.92 1.00 8.46
CA GLY A 151 -16.26 0.38 8.45
C GLY A 151 -17.34 1.29 7.86
N HIS A 152 -17.23 2.62 8.00
CA HIS A 152 -18.11 3.56 7.33
C HIS A 152 -17.94 3.49 5.80
N TRP A 153 -16.71 3.62 5.30
CA TRP A 153 -16.46 3.61 3.86
C TRP A 153 -16.73 2.28 3.18
N TRP A 154 -16.49 1.15 3.85
CA TRP A 154 -16.88 -0.15 3.31
C TRP A 154 -18.39 -0.27 3.11
N ARG A 155 -19.19 0.26 4.04
CA ARG A 155 -20.66 0.27 3.94
C ARG A 155 -21.16 1.27 2.91
N ALA A 156 -20.50 2.42 2.77
CA ALA A 156 -20.81 3.43 1.76
C ALA A 156 -20.42 3.01 0.33
N GLY A 157 -19.64 1.92 0.16
CA GLY A 157 -19.19 1.48 -1.16
C GLY A 157 -18.09 2.38 -1.76
N PHE A 158 -17.44 3.19 -0.93
CA PHE A 158 -16.41 4.15 -1.34
C PHE A 158 -15.12 3.48 -1.86
N VAL A 159 -14.80 2.30 -1.34
CA VAL A 159 -13.61 1.55 -1.78
C VAL A 159 -13.83 0.99 -3.20
N PRO A 160 -12.91 1.22 -4.15
CA PRO A 160 -13.03 0.73 -5.52
C PRO A 160 -13.39 -0.75 -5.59
N ARG A 161 -14.43 -1.06 -6.37
CA ARG A 161 -14.86 -2.43 -6.63
C ARG A 161 -14.21 -2.91 -7.92
N PRO A 162 -13.30 -3.91 -7.88
CA PRO A 162 -12.69 -4.45 -9.08
C PRO A 162 -13.75 -5.11 -9.96
N LEU A 163 -13.55 -5.02 -11.27
CA LEU A 163 -14.20 -5.89 -12.25
C LEU A 163 -13.70 -7.34 -12.09
N PHE A 164 -14.39 -8.27 -12.75
CA PHE A 164 -14.10 -9.70 -12.62
C PHE A 164 -12.66 -10.07 -13.00
N ASP A 165 -12.08 -9.37 -13.97
CA ASP A 165 -10.73 -9.54 -14.49
C ASP A 165 -9.66 -8.74 -13.73
N GLN A 166 -10.07 -7.78 -12.91
CA GLN A 166 -9.17 -6.95 -12.10
C GLN A 166 -8.76 -7.61 -10.78
N GLY A 167 -9.11 -8.88 -10.57
CA GLY A 167 -8.74 -9.63 -9.37
C GLY A 167 -9.56 -9.27 -8.13
N PRO A 168 -9.11 -9.71 -6.94
CA PRO A 168 -9.85 -9.47 -5.70
C PRO A 168 -9.75 -8.02 -5.24
N LYS A 169 -10.69 -7.60 -4.39
CA LYS A 169 -10.65 -6.29 -3.73
C LYS A 169 -9.32 -6.11 -2.99
N SER A 170 -8.63 -5.02 -3.28
CA SER A 170 -7.47 -4.59 -2.51
C SER A 170 -7.93 -3.69 -1.37
N PRO A 171 -7.65 -4.04 -0.10
CA PRO A 171 -8.05 -3.21 1.02
C PRO A 171 -7.18 -1.95 1.15
N ARG A 172 -6.03 -1.88 0.48
CA ARG A 172 -5.00 -0.84 0.67
C ARG A 172 -5.55 0.58 0.54
N PHE A 173 -6.36 0.85 -0.48
CA PHE A 173 -7.00 2.16 -0.67
C PHE A 173 -7.76 2.61 0.58
N GLY A 174 -8.71 1.79 1.03
CA GLY A 174 -9.54 2.13 2.20
C GLY A 174 -8.72 2.19 3.48
N LYS A 175 -7.78 1.25 3.67
CA LYS A 175 -6.90 1.23 4.84
C LYS A 175 -6.03 2.49 4.93
N TYR A 176 -5.44 2.91 3.81
CA TYR A 176 -4.54 4.07 3.79
C TYR A 176 -5.29 5.35 4.16
N LEU A 177 -6.44 5.59 3.52
CA LEU A 177 -7.28 6.74 3.85
C LEU A 177 -7.79 6.67 5.30
N ALA A 178 -8.12 5.47 5.80
CA ALA A 178 -8.67 5.34 7.14
C ALA A 178 -7.59 5.62 8.19
N ALA A 179 -6.36 5.18 7.91
CA ALA A 179 -5.19 5.52 8.71
C ALA A 179 -4.93 7.04 8.70
N ALA A 180 -4.98 7.69 7.53
CA ALA A 180 -4.76 9.14 7.42
C ALA A 180 -5.78 9.93 8.26
N VAL A 181 -7.05 9.55 8.16
CA VAL A 181 -8.13 10.17 8.95
C VAL A 181 -8.01 9.85 10.44
N ALA A 182 -7.62 8.62 10.80
CA ALA A 182 -7.46 8.22 12.19
C ALA A 182 -6.27 8.89 12.89
N MET A 183 -5.24 9.26 12.14
CA MET A 183 -4.09 10.04 12.64
C MET A 183 -4.38 11.53 12.80
N SER A 184 -5.45 12.04 12.19
CA SER A 184 -5.74 13.47 12.20
C SER A 184 -6.28 13.93 13.56
N ASP A 185 -6.01 15.18 13.90
CA ASP A 185 -6.56 15.85 15.09
C ASP A 185 -7.99 16.38 14.88
N LEU A 186 -8.65 15.97 13.79
CA LEU A 186 -10.02 16.39 13.48
C LEU A 186 -10.96 16.02 14.65
N SER A 187 -11.79 16.98 15.04
CA SER A 187 -12.92 16.73 15.93
C SER A 187 -13.90 15.74 15.30
N GLN A 188 -14.82 15.19 16.11
CA GLN A 188 -15.82 14.27 15.59
C GLN A 188 -16.70 14.91 14.48
N GLN A 189 -17.01 16.20 14.61
CA GLN A 189 -17.82 16.93 13.63
C GLN A 189 -17.07 17.11 12.31
N GLU A 190 -15.78 17.47 12.36
CA GLU A 190 -14.95 17.60 11.15
C GLU A 190 -14.70 16.24 10.50
N LEU A 191 -14.50 15.19 11.31
CA LEU A 191 -14.42 13.82 10.83
C LEU A 191 -15.68 13.43 10.05
N ASP A 192 -16.86 13.66 10.63
CA ASP A 192 -18.13 13.34 9.98
C ASP A 192 -18.32 14.14 8.67
N ALA A 193 -17.88 15.40 8.62
CA ALA A 193 -17.88 16.22 7.41
C ALA A 193 -16.97 15.63 6.32
N VAL A 194 -15.72 15.26 6.66
CA VAL A 194 -14.79 14.62 5.71
C VAL A 194 -15.35 13.30 5.18
N LEU A 195 -15.99 12.48 6.04
CA LEU A 195 -16.61 11.23 5.61
C LEU A 195 -17.73 11.46 4.60
N VAL A 196 -18.56 12.49 4.80
CA VAL A 196 -19.64 12.84 3.86
C VAL A 196 -19.08 13.40 2.55
N ASP A 197 -18.14 14.33 2.60
CA ASP A 197 -17.63 15.00 1.40
C ASP A 197 -16.79 14.07 0.53
N MET A 198 -16.05 13.13 1.11
CA MET A 198 -15.33 12.10 0.34
C MET A 198 -16.28 11.11 -0.35
N THR A 199 -17.51 10.95 0.14
CA THR A 199 -18.46 9.95 -0.38
C THR A 199 -19.53 10.51 -1.30
N ARG A 200 -19.51 11.82 -1.59
CA ARG A 200 -20.37 12.51 -2.56
C ARG A 200 -19.79 12.46 -3.98
#